data_AF-A0A401TRH1-F1
#
_entry.id   AF-A0A401TRH1-F1
#
_cell.length_a   1.000
_cell.length_b   1.000
_cell.length_c   1.000
_cell.angle_alpha   90.00
_cell.angle_beta   90.00
_cell.angle_gamma   90.00
#
_symmetry.space_group_name_H-M   'P 1'
#
loop_
_entity.id
_entity.type
_entity.pdbx_description
1 polymer ?
#
loop_
_entity_poly.entity_id
_entity_poly.type
_entity_poly.pdbx_seq_one_letter_code
_entity_poly.pdbx_strand_id
1 'polypeptide(L)'
;MGEDYPKCMGEDYPNSTSEDYPNSMAEGYPNSVGEDYPNSMGEDYPISTGEDYPNYTGEDYPNRLGEDYPNSTGEYYSNNTGEDYPNSMAEDYPNSVGEDYPNSMGEDYPISTGEDYPNSMGEDYPNSMGEYYPNNTLEDYTNSTGED
;
A
#
# COMPACT_ATOMS: atom_id res chain seq x y z
N MET A 1 -0.35 27.61 1.86
CA MET A 1 -1.09 27.25 0.64
C MET A 1 -2.45 26.73 1.09
N GLY A 2 -3.47 26.71 0.23
CA GLY A 2 -4.79 26.22 0.63
C GLY A 2 -4.81 24.70 0.52
N GLU A 3 -5.36 24.03 1.52
CA GLU A 3 -5.77 22.63 1.44
C GLU A 3 -6.83 22.52 0.33
N ASP A 4 -6.55 21.79 -0.76
CA ASP A 4 -7.54 21.49 -1.80
C ASP A 4 -8.17 20.10 -1.54
N TYR A 5 -9.49 20.03 -1.69
CA TYR A 5 -10.30 18.83 -1.47
C TYR A 5 -10.96 18.41 -2.79
N PRO A 6 -10.20 17.97 -3.81
CA PRO A 6 -10.78 17.57 -5.08
C PRO A 6 -11.60 16.30 -4.88
N LYS A 7 -12.91 16.41 -5.10
CA LYS A 7 -13.84 15.28 -5.04
C LYS A 7 -14.34 14.92 -6.43
N CYS A 8 -14.21 13.65 -6.76
CA CYS A 8 -14.51 13.07 -8.05
C CYS A 8 -15.60 11.99 -7.90
N MET A 9 -16.45 11.83 -8.91
CA MET A 9 -17.54 10.84 -8.94
C MET A 9 -17.63 10.21 -10.34
N GLY A 10 -17.36 8.91 -10.43
CA GLY A 10 -17.24 8.18 -11.70
C GLY A 10 -15.79 7.98 -12.12
N GLU A 11 -15.54 7.66 -13.40
CA GLU A 11 -14.19 7.57 -13.97
C GLU A 11 -13.49 8.95 -13.90
N ASP A 12 -12.55 9.10 -12.98
CA ASP A 12 -11.90 10.38 -12.70
C ASP A 12 -10.38 10.28 -12.50
N TYR A 13 -9.70 11.40 -12.73
CA TYR A 13 -8.23 11.52 -12.70
C TYR A 13 -7.80 12.73 -11.86
N PRO A 14 -8.17 12.79 -10.56
CA PRO A 14 -7.78 13.93 -9.72
C PRO A 14 -6.25 13.98 -9.58
N ASN A 15 -5.68 15.17 -9.60
CA ASN A 15 -4.26 15.38 -9.41
C ASN A 15 -4.06 16.40 -8.28
N SER A 16 -3.33 16.02 -7.24
CA SER A 16 -3.00 16.85 -6.08
C SER A 16 -1.51 17.18 -6.03
N THR A 17 -1.18 18.30 -5.38
CA THR A 17 0.22 18.65 -5.10
C THR A 17 0.33 19.35 -3.75
N SER A 18 1.30 18.96 -2.92
CA SER A 18 1.53 19.45 -1.55
C SER A 18 0.71 18.72 -0.49
N GLU A 19 -0.10 19.42 0.32
CA GLU A 19 -0.93 18.86 1.39
C GLU A 19 -2.40 18.85 0.94
N ASP A 20 -2.84 17.81 0.22
CA ASP A 20 -4.20 17.70 -0.29
C ASP A 20 -4.91 16.41 0.18
N TYR A 21 -6.24 16.41 0.01
CA TYR A 21 -7.13 15.30 0.40
C TYR A 21 -8.02 14.87 -0.78
N PRO A 22 -7.46 14.32 -1.86
CA PRO A 22 -8.24 13.89 -3.01
C PRO A 22 -9.18 12.73 -2.65
N ASN A 23 -10.41 12.75 -3.16
CA ASN A 23 -11.40 11.70 -2.91
C ASN A 23 -11.99 11.18 -4.22
N SER A 24 -11.81 9.87 -4.48
CA SER A 24 -12.41 9.14 -5.60
C SER A 24 -13.56 8.25 -5.11
N MET A 25 -14.64 8.20 -5.89
CA MET A 25 -15.74 7.24 -5.72
C MET A 25 -16.03 6.60 -7.08
N ALA A 26 -15.79 5.28 -7.18
CA ALA A 26 -15.83 4.40 -8.36
C ALA A 26 -14.43 4.08 -8.94
N GLU A 27 -14.29 3.94 -10.26
CA GLU A 27 -13.00 3.72 -10.93
C GLU A 27 -12.22 5.03 -11.06
N GLY A 28 -10.93 5.03 -10.75
CA GLY A 28 -10.14 6.25 -10.80
C GLY A 28 -8.63 6.04 -10.82
N TYR A 29 -7.93 7.09 -11.24
CA TYR A 29 -6.46 7.11 -11.35
C TYR A 29 -5.91 8.37 -10.67
N PRO A 30 -6.10 8.52 -9.35
CA PRO A 30 -5.62 9.70 -8.63
C PRO A 30 -4.09 9.78 -8.70
N ASN A 31 -3.56 10.97 -8.92
CA ASN A 31 -2.13 11.25 -8.85
C ASN A 31 -1.85 12.25 -7.72
N SER A 32 -0.87 11.94 -6.90
CA SER A 32 -0.55 12.70 -5.68
C SER A 32 0.95 12.90 -5.58
N VAL A 33 1.38 14.10 -5.17
CA VAL A 33 2.79 14.46 -5.02
C VAL A 33 2.95 15.38 -3.82
N GLY A 34 3.68 14.92 -2.80
CA GLY A 34 3.93 15.69 -1.59
C GLY A 34 3.51 14.92 -0.34
N GLU A 35 2.77 15.58 0.53
CA GLU A 35 2.22 15.03 1.77
C GLU A 35 0.71 14.84 1.60
N ASP A 36 0.26 13.83 0.85
CA ASP A 36 -1.16 13.68 0.48
C ASP A 36 -1.90 12.58 1.28
N TYR A 37 -3.22 12.77 1.42
CA TYR A 37 -4.11 11.86 2.15
C TYR A 37 -5.27 11.36 1.27
N PRO A 38 -4.98 10.66 0.16
CA PRO A 38 -6.01 10.27 -0.80
C PRO A 38 -6.99 9.26 -0.19
N ASN A 39 -8.27 9.39 -0.53
CA ASN A 39 -9.31 8.44 -0.16
C ASN A 39 -9.95 7.89 -1.43
N SER A 40 -10.00 6.57 -1.55
CA SER A 40 -10.45 5.87 -2.75
C SER A 40 -11.42 4.76 -2.38
N MET A 41 -12.46 4.60 -3.18
CA MET A 41 -13.51 3.61 -2.95
C MET A 41 -14.00 3.07 -4.29
N GLY A 42 -13.73 1.80 -4.57
CA GLY A 42 -14.08 1.15 -5.83
C GLY A 42 -12.91 0.38 -6.41
N GLU A 43 -12.64 0.60 -7.69
CA GLU A 43 -11.52 -0.01 -8.42
C GLU A 43 -10.53 1.09 -8.81
N ASP A 44 -9.59 1.47 -7.94
CA ASP A 44 -8.68 2.59 -8.20
C ASP A 44 -7.22 2.16 -8.47
N TYR A 45 -6.52 2.98 -9.25
CA TYR A 45 -5.11 2.81 -9.63
C TYR A 45 -4.30 4.07 -9.27
N PRO A 46 -4.15 4.36 -7.96
CA PRO A 46 -3.49 5.57 -7.47
C PRO A 46 -1.98 5.56 -7.76
N ILE A 47 -1.43 6.74 -8.08
CA ILE A 47 0.01 6.96 -8.18
C ILE A 47 0.39 8.05 -7.19
N SER A 48 1.33 7.76 -6.30
CA SER A 48 1.70 8.68 -5.23
C SER A 48 3.22 8.80 -5.11
N THR A 49 3.71 9.96 -4.69
CA THR A 49 5.15 10.24 -4.58
C THR A 49 5.39 11.25 -3.47
N GLY A 50 6.12 10.84 -2.43
CA GLY A 50 6.37 11.67 -1.26
C GLY A 50 6.07 10.92 0.03
N GLU A 51 5.35 11.58 0.94
CA GLU A 51 4.91 11.04 2.23
C GLU A 51 3.39 10.91 2.21
N ASP A 52 2.84 9.74 1.86
CA ASP A 52 1.39 9.61 1.64
C ASP A 52 0.69 8.65 2.63
N TYR A 53 -0.54 9.02 3.01
CA TYR A 53 -1.37 8.31 4.00
C TYR A 53 -2.75 7.99 3.43
N PRO A 54 -2.84 7.12 2.43
CA PRO A 54 -4.08 6.87 1.72
C PRO A 54 -5.05 5.99 2.53
N ASN A 55 -6.32 6.02 2.16
CA ASN A 55 -7.30 5.03 2.57
C ASN A 55 -8.01 4.46 1.35
N TYR A 56 -8.04 3.14 1.26
CA TYR A 56 -8.52 2.35 0.13
C TYR A 56 -9.64 1.42 0.57
N THR A 57 -10.67 1.27 -0.27
CA THR A 57 -11.78 0.35 0.00
C THR A 57 -12.29 -0.21 -1.31
N GLY A 58 -12.06 -1.51 -1.54
CA GLY A 58 -12.45 -2.19 -2.78
C GLY A 58 -11.29 -3.00 -3.34
N GLU A 59 -11.04 -2.85 -4.64
CA GLU A 59 -9.93 -3.48 -5.34
C GLU A 59 -8.96 -2.38 -5.80
N ASP A 60 -7.82 -2.23 -5.15
CA ASP A 60 -6.95 -1.08 -5.36
C ASP A 60 -5.54 -1.52 -5.78
N TYR A 61 -4.98 -0.81 -6.77
CA TYR A 61 -3.70 -1.13 -7.41
C TYR A 61 -2.68 0.04 -7.38
N PRO A 62 -2.20 0.47 -6.19
CA PRO A 62 -1.27 1.59 -6.08
C PRO A 62 0.11 1.37 -6.67
N ASN A 63 0.69 2.47 -7.13
CA ASN A 63 2.13 2.61 -7.33
C ASN A 63 2.66 3.78 -6.50
N ARG A 64 3.63 3.52 -5.63
CA ARG A 64 4.08 4.51 -4.65
C ARG A 64 5.61 4.65 -4.62
N LEU A 65 6.08 5.86 -4.36
CA LEU A 65 7.50 6.18 -4.27
C LEU A 65 7.74 7.14 -3.11
N GLY A 66 8.40 6.67 -2.05
CA GLY A 66 8.71 7.48 -0.88
C GLY A 66 8.39 6.75 0.42
N GLU A 67 7.83 7.49 1.37
CA GLU A 67 7.35 6.96 2.65
C GLU A 67 5.82 6.83 2.58
N ASP A 68 5.29 5.63 2.73
CA ASP A 68 3.88 5.37 2.52
C ASP A 68 3.26 4.59 3.68
N TYR A 69 2.04 4.98 4.04
CA TYR A 69 1.32 4.38 5.17
C TYR A 69 -0.13 4.03 4.78
N PRO A 70 -0.34 3.10 3.83
CA PRO A 70 -1.67 2.84 3.33
C PRO A 70 -2.54 2.06 4.31
N ASN A 71 -3.83 2.45 4.38
CA ASN A 71 -4.85 1.62 4.99
C ASN A 71 -5.79 1.08 3.91
N SER A 72 -5.94 -0.24 3.81
CA SER A 72 -6.77 -0.89 2.80
C SER A 72 -7.78 -1.85 3.42
N THR A 73 -8.97 -1.91 2.81
CA THR A 73 -9.98 -2.93 3.10
C THR A 73 -10.47 -3.50 1.77
N GLY A 74 -10.28 -4.79 1.55
CA GLY A 74 -10.58 -5.45 0.28
C GLY A 74 -9.34 -6.11 -0.34
N GLU A 75 -9.31 -6.23 -1.66
CA GLU A 75 -8.12 -6.75 -2.35
C GLU A 75 -7.16 -5.60 -2.66
N TYR A 76 -5.91 -5.73 -2.23
CA TYR A 76 -4.89 -4.70 -2.40
C TYR A 76 -3.67 -5.26 -3.10
N TYR A 77 -3.23 -4.59 -4.18
CA TYR A 77 -2.06 -4.99 -4.95
C TYR A 77 -1.16 -3.76 -5.14
N SER A 78 -0.13 -3.61 -4.30
CA SER A 78 0.71 -2.42 -4.31
C SER A 78 2.10 -2.67 -4.89
N ASN A 79 2.67 -1.64 -5.53
CA ASN A 79 4.08 -1.63 -5.93
C ASN A 79 4.76 -0.40 -5.32
N ASN A 80 5.67 -0.64 -4.38
CA ASN A 80 6.22 0.42 -3.53
C ASN A 80 7.74 0.45 -3.61
N THR A 81 8.30 1.65 -3.58
CA THR A 81 9.75 1.87 -3.52
C THR A 81 10.05 2.91 -2.45
N GLY A 82 10.83 2.54 -1.45
CA GLY A 82 11.13 3.39 -0.30
C GLY A 82 10.81 2.68 1.02
N GLU A 83 10.19 3.39 1.94
CA GLU A 83 9.70 2.81 3.21
C GLU A 83 8.18 2.68 3.12
N ASP A 84 7.66 1.48 3.29
CA ASP A 84 6.21 1.25 3.26
C ASP A 84 5.71 0.53 4.52
N TYR A 85 4.55 0.96 4.99
CA TYR A 85 3.94 0.49 6.24
C TYR A 85 2.46 0.17 6.01
N PRO A 86 2.12 -0.80 5.13
CA PRO A 86 0.75 -1.06 4.77
C PRO A 86 -0.03 -1.72 5.91
N ASN A 87 -1.29 -1.30 6.07
CA ASN A 87 -2.24 -1.94 6.97
C ASN A 87 -3.45 -2.42 6.17
N SER A 88 -3.63 -3.73 6.11
CA SER A 88 -4.66 -4.33 5.27
C SER A 88 -5.62 -5.25 6.04
N MET A 89 -6.88 -5.20 5.62
CA MET A 89 -7.91 -6.15 6.02
C MET A 89 -8.43 -6.88 4.79
N ALA A 90 -8.26 -8.21 4.76
CA ALA A 90 -8.50 -9.15 3.66
C ALA A 90 -7.24 -9.57 2.89
N GLU A 91 -7.28 -9.62 1.55
CA GLU A 91 -6.19 -10.18 0.72
C GLU A 91 -5.25 -9.05 0.29
N ASP A 92 -3.95 -9.23 0.57
CA ASP A 92 -2.91 -8.24 0.24
C ASP A 92 -1.74 -8.90 -0.50
N TYR A 93 -1.20 -8.15 -1.46
CA TYR A 93 -0.14 -8.58 -2.37
C TYR A 93 0.86 -7.43 -2.59
N PRO A 94 1.57 -6.97 -1.54
CA PRO A 94 2.53 -5.88 -1.67
C PRO A 94 3.80 -6.37 -2.39
N ASN A 95 4.32 -5.51 -3.26
CA ASN A 95 5.61 -5.70 -3.92
C ASN A 95 6.51 -4.50 -3.65
N SER A 96 7.54 -4.72 -2.84
CA SER A 96 8.27 -3.64 -2.19
C SER A 96 9.76 -3.71 -2.46
N VAL A 97 10.37 -2.55 -2.74
CA VAL A 97 11.81 -2.37 -2.81
C VAL A 97 12.23 -1.34 -1.77
N GLY A 98 12.99 -1.77 -0.76
CA GLY A 98 13.39 -0.93 0.36
C GLY A 98 13.08 -1.58 1.70
N GLU A 99 12.50 -0.82 2.62
CA GLU A 99 12.05 -1.33 3.91
C GLU A 99 10.52 -1.47 3.90
N ASP A 100 10.01 -2.64 4.25
CA ASP A 100 8.57 -2.93 4.27
C ASP A 100 8.15 -3.49 5.63
N TYR A 101 7.03 -3.00 6.14
CA TYR A 101 6.50 -3.32 7.46
C TYR A 101 4.98 -3.62 7.40
N PRO A 102 4.55 -4.65 6.65
CA PRO A 102 3.14 -4.91 6.44
C PRO A 102 2.47 -5.42 7.70
N ASN A 103 1.24 -4.96 7.93
CA ASN A 103 0.37 -5.43 9.00
C ASN A 103 -0.97 -5.87 8.42
N SER A 104 -1.18 -7.18 8.36
CA SER A 104 -2.31 -7.77 7.67
C SER A 104 -3.21 -8.58 8.60
N MET A 105 -4.53 -8.42 8.38
CA MET A 105 -5.56 -9.29 8.90
C MET A 105 -6.23 -10.01 7.73
N GLY A 106 -5.67 -11.15 7.32
CA GLY A 106 -6.19 -11.95 6.21
C GLY A 106 -5.08 -12.77 5.55
N GLU A 107 -5.18 -12.97 4.24
CA GLU A 107 -4.16 -13.68 3.48
C GLU A 107 -3.19 -12.65 2.91
N ASP A 108 -1.89 -12.84 3.14
CA ASP A 108 -0.85 -11.92 2.70
C ASP A 108 0.22 -12.64 1.88
N TYR A 109 0.68 -12.00 0.81
CA TYR A 109 1.63 -12.57 -0.15
C TYR A 109 2.72 -11.54 -0.50
N PRO A 110 3.50 -11.05 0.49
CA PRO A 110 4.45 -9.98 0.26
C PRO A 110 5.63 -10.46 -0.60
N ILE A 111 6.05 -9.62 -1.54
CA ILE A 111 7.28 -9.80 -2.32
C ILE A 111 8.19 -8.63 -2.01
N SER A 112 9.29 -8.88 -1.30
CA SER A 112 10.19 -7.82 -0.85
C SER A 112 11.60 -7.98 -1.40
N THR A 113 12.24 -6.86 -1.72
CA THR A 113 13.68 -6.76 -1.94
C THR A 113 14.24 -5.69 -1.00
N GLY A 114 14.99 -6.10 0.02
CA GLY A 114 15.48 -5.20 1.06
C GLY A 114 15.27 -5.77 2.46
N GLU A 115 14.69 -5.00 3.37
CA GLU A 115 14.34 -5.45 4.72
C GLU A 115 12.83 -5.54 4.86
N ASP A 116 12.33 -6.64 5.44
CA ASP A 116 10.90 -6.93 5.51
C ASP A 116 10.51 -7.44 6.91
N TYR A 117 9.50 -6.82 7.50
CA TYR A 117 9.08 -6.99 8.89
C TYR A 117 7.57 -7.24 9.01
N PRO A 118 7.03 -8.33 8.44
CA PRO A 118 5.60 -8.55 8.41
C PRO A 118 5.04 -8.93 9.79
N ASN A 119 3.80 -8.51 10.02
CA ASN A 119 3.02 -8.85 11.19
C ASN A 119 1.61 -9.27 10.78
N SER A 120 1.40 -10.58 10.61
CA SER A 120 0.13 -11.14 10.18
C SER A 120 -0.63 -11.87 11.31
N MET A 121 -1.95 -11.64 11.33
CA MET A 121 -2.91 -12.45 12.08
C MET A 121 -3.59 -13.54 11.24
N GLY A 122 -3.24 -13.67 9.96
CA GLY A 122 -3.77 -14.66 9.03
C GLY A 122 -2.67 -15.52 8.41
N GLU A 123 -2.93 -16.04 7.21
CA GLU A 123 -1.95 -16.83 6.46
C GLU A 123 -1.00 -15.90 5.72
N ASP A 124 0.29 -16.22 5.75
CA ASP A 124 1.33 -15.39 5.14
C ASP A 124 2.26 -16.23 4.25
N TYR A 125 2.49 -15.76 3.02
CA TYR A 125 3.26 -16.43 1.97
C TYR A 125 4.36 -15.51 1.40
N PRO A 126 5.34 -15.13 2.22
CA PRO A 126 6.33 -14.12 1.89
C PRO A 126 7.41 -14.66 0.94
N ASN A 127 7.83 -13.82 0.00
CA ASN A 127 8.97 -14.06 -0.87
C ASN A 127 9.95 -12.89 -0.79
N SER A 128 11.03 -13.09 -0.03
CA SER A 128 11.99 -12.03 0.25
C SER A 128 13.35 -12.29 -0.41
N MET A 129 13.86 -11.25 -1.07
CA MET A 129 15.25 -11.13 -1.50
C MET A 129 15.95 -10.10 -0.61
N GLY A 130 16.22 -10.51 0.62
CA GLY A 130 16.89 -9.69 1.63
C GLY A 130 16.65 -10.23 3.03
N GLU A 131 16.63 -9.31 4.00
CA GLU A 131 16.41 -9.63 5.41
C GLU A 131 14.91 -9.77 5.69
N TYR A 132 14.53 -10.83 6.41
CA TYR A 132 13.14 -11.17 6.66
C TYR A 132 12.90 -11.47 8.15
N TYR A 133 12.07 -10.65 8.80
CA TYR A 133 11.83 -10.67 10.24
C TYR A 133 10.32 -10.80 10.58
N PRO A 134 9.73 -12.00 10.38
CA PRO A 134 8.30 -12.20 10.54
C PRO A 134 7.89 -12.22 12.01
N ASN A 135 6.70 -11.68 12.27
CA ASN A 135 5.99 -11.84 13.53
C ASN A 135 4.56 -12.34 13.27
N ASN A 136 4.46 -13.62 12.91
CA ASN A 136 3.21 -14.26 12.52
C ASN A 136 2.60 -15.06 13.67
N THR A 137 1.28 -14.96 13.82
CA THR A 137 0.53 -15.71 14.85
C THR A 137 -0.08 -17.02 14.34
N LEU A 138 -0.13 -17.21 13.02
CA LEU A 138 -0.66 -18.39 12.30
C LEU A 138 0.40 -19.00 11.37
N GLU A 139 -0.03 -19.72 10.32
CA GLU A 139 0.83 -20.43 9.37
C GLU A 139 1.63 -19.45 8.50
N ASP A 140 2.90 -19.79 8.25
CA ASP A 140 3.85 -18.99 7.47
C ASP A 140 4.62 -19.92 6.53
N TYR A 141 4.59 -19.61 5.24
CA TYR A 141 5.29 -20.33 4.18
C TYR A 141 6.37 -19.47 3.52
N THR A 142 7.44 -19.23 4.27
CA THR A 142 8.59 -18.44 3.79
C THR A 142 9.37 -19.04 2.61
N ASN A 143 9.66 -18.19 1.62
CA ASN A 143 10.71 -18.42 0.63
C ASN A 143 11.69 -17.23 0.63
N SER A 144 12.76 -17.31 1.42
CA SER A 144 13.82 -16.29 1.44
C SER A 144 15.08 -16.75 0.71
N THR A 145 15.67 -15.86 -0.08
CA THR A 145 16.94 -16.10 -0.80
C THR A 145 18.08 -15.17 -0.37
N GLY A 146 17.84 -14.29 0.62
CA GLY A 146 18.84 -13.41 1.23
C GLY A 146 19.79 -14.15 2.19
N GLU A 147 20.98 -13.59 2.42
CA GLU A 147 21.94 -14.11 3.42
C GLU A 147 21.48 -13.68 4.82
N ASP A 148 21.33 -14.63 5.76
CA ASP A 148 21.20 -14.39 7.21
C ASP A 148 22.38 -13.59 7.81
#